data_AF-A0A9R1WBZ1-F1
#
_entry.id   AF-A0A9R1WBZ1-F1
#
_cell.length_a   1.000
_cell.length_b   1.000
_cell.length_c   1.000
_cell.angle_alpha   90.00
_cell.angle_beta   90.00
_cell.angle_gamma   90.00
#
_symmetry.space_group_name_H-M   'P 1'
#
loop_
_entity.id
_entity.type
_entity.pdbx_description
1 polymer ?
#
loop_
_entity_poly.entity_id
_entity_poly.type
_entity_poly.pdbx_seq_one_letter_code
_entity_poly.pdbx_strand_id
1 'polypeptide(L)'
;MFGPKKGGLGRNALFWLENWSGYGTFADRFPSIFNFDKKKSCFISDRINSNRKFNCAWKKNPSNLMEHMEVNAFWGLFIDGLSVWGG
;
A
#
# COMPACT_ATOMS: atom_id res chain seq x y z
N MET A 1 0.23 20.94 -3.12
CA MET A 1 0.94 20.30 -1.99
C MET A 1 0.02 19.26 -1.38
N PHE A 2 0.32 17.97 -1.60
CA PHE A 2 -0.40 16.86 -0.97
C PHE A 2 0.21 16.61 0.41
N GLY A 3 -0.26 17.36 1.41
CA GLY A 3 0.05 17.08 2.81
C GLY A 3 -1.07 16.24 3.42
N PRO A 4 -0.77 15.16 4.18
CA PRO A 4 -1.79 14.46 4.94
C PRO A 4 -2.44 15.45 5.93
N LYS A 5 -3.78 15.42 6.02
CA LYS A 5 -4.52 16.16 7.05
C LYS A 5 -3.90 15.83 8.42
N LYS A 6 -3.46 16.86 9.14
CA LYS A 6 -3.01 16.79 10.53
C LYS A 6 -4.02 15.99 11.35
N GLY A 7 -3.69 14.75 11.69
CA GLY A 7 -4.61 13.87 12.39
C GLY A 7 -4.02 12.48 12.67
N GLY A 8 -2.87 12.45 13.34
CA GLY A 8 -2.24 11.21 13.82
C GLY A 8 -1.38 10.53 12.77
N LEU A 9 -0.11 10.32 13.12
CA LEU A 9 0.79 9.46 12.33
C LEU A 9 0.09 8.12 12.10
N GLY A 10 -0.19 7.84 10.82
CA GLY A 10 -0.93 6.70 10.30
C GLY A 10 -0.27 5.38 10.63
N ARG A 11 -0.31 4.97 11.89
CA ARG A 11 0.01 3.62 12.36
C ARG A 11 -1.25 2.79 12.57
N ASN A 12 -2.40 3.46 12.76
CA ASN A 12 -3.73 2.84 12.87
C ASN A 12 -4.58 3.11 11.61
N ALA A 13 -3.96 3.57 10.54
CA ALA A 13 -4.61 3.76 9.24
C ALA A 13 -4.68 2.41 8.53
N LEU A 14 -5.89 2.01 8.12
CA LEU A 14 -6.13 0.75 7.41
C LEU A 14 -5.48 0.82 6.03
N PHE A 15 -4.50 -0.05 5.80
CA PHE A 15 -3.65 -0.02 4.61
C PHE A 15 -4.47 -0.02 3.32
N TRP A 16 -5.48 -0.89 3.21
CA TRP A 16 -6.26 -1.01 1.99
C TRP A 16 -7.43 -0.02 1.88
N LEU A 17 -7.97 0.40 3.02
CA LEU A 17 -9.28 1.08 3.11
C LEU A 17 -9.15 2.58 3.34
N GLU A 18 -7.98 3.06 3.78
CA GLU A 18 -7.73 4.50 3.90
C GLU A 18 -7.43 5.13 2.53
N ASN A 19 -7.85 6.39 2.40
CA ASN A 19 -7.58 7.19 1.21
C ASN A 19 -6.22 7.91 1.36
N TRP A 20 -5.15 7.20 1.05
CA TRP A 20 -3.77 7.69 1.19
C TRP A 20 -3.42 8.82 0.22
N SER A 21 -4.01 8.80 -0.98
CA SER A 21 -3.59 9.65 -2.10
C SER A 21 -4.59 10.74 -2.44
N GLY A 22 -5.75 10.79 -1.76
CA GLY A 22 -6.88 11.63 -2.14
C GLY A 22 -7.69 11.10 -3.33
N TYR A 23 -7.15 10.14 -4.10
CA TYR A 23 -7.76 9.57 -5.30
C TYR A 23 -8.55 8.27 -5.05
N GLY A 24 -8.89 7.97 -3.80
CA GLY A 24 -9.61 6.76 -3.42
C GLY A 24 -8.74 5.81 -2.61
N THR A 25 -9.33 4.67 -2.22
CA THR A 25 -8.64 3.68 -1.38
C THR A 25 -7.62 2.89 -2.19
N PHE A 26 -6.62 2.28 -1.53
CA PHE A 26 -5.71 1.38 -2.24
C PHE A 26 -6.42 0.12 -2.73
N ALA A 27 -7.51 -0.32 -2.09
CA ALA A 27 -8.33 -1.42 -2.57
C ALA A 27 -8.99 -1.12 -3.92
N ASP A 28 -9.46 0.12 -4.13
CA ASP A 28 -10.07 0.54 -5.41
C ASP A 28 -9.01 0.67 -6.51
N ARG A 29 -7.82 1.15 -6.15
CA ARG A 29 -6.73 1.38 -7.10
C ARG A 29 -6.01 0.08 -7.49
N PHE A 30 -5.97 -0.88 -6.57
CA PHE A 30 -5.29 -2.17 -6.72
C PHE A 30 -6.22 -3.33 -6.32
N PRO A 31 -7.29 -3.57 -7.10
CA PRO A 31 -8.31 -4.57 -6.78
C PRO A 31 -7.76 -6.01 -6.86
N SER A 32 -6.84 -6.29 -7.76
CA SER A 32 -6.25 -7.64 -7.88
C SER A 32 -5.39 -7.92 -6.66
N ILE A 33 -4.50 -6.99 -6.27
CA ILE A 33 -3.63 -7.15 -5.10
C ILE A 33 -4.48 -7.26 -3.83
N PHE A 34 -5.51 -6.43 -3.68
CA PHE A 34 -6.44 -6.52 -2.57
C PHE A 34 -7.12 -7.89 -2.49
N ASN A 35 -7.52 -8.46 -3.63
CA ASN A 35 -8.21 -9.75 -3.66
C ASN A 35 -7.34 -10.91 -3.17
N PHE A 36 -6.09 -10.98 -3.63
CA PHE A 36 -5.16 -12.02 -3.21
C PHE A 36 -4.35 -11.67 -1.96
N ASP A 37 -4.51 -10.51 -1.35
CA ASP A 37 -3.92 -10.25 -0.04
C ASP A 37 -4.63 -11.05 1.09
N LYS A 38 -3.85 -11.65 2.00
CA LYS A 38 -4.39 -12.44 3.14
C LYS A 38 -5.02 -11.55 4.23
N LYS A 39 -4.49 -10.35 4.45
CA LYS A 39 -4.87 -9.42 5.52
C LYS A 39 -5.43 -8.13 4.92
N LYS A 40 -6.71 -8.16 4.56
CA LYS A 40 -7.45 -7.01 4.01
C LYS A 40 -7.68 -5.89 5.04
N SER A 41 -7.89 -6.26 6.31
CA SER A 41 -8.02 -5.33 7.43
C SER A 41 -6.73 -5.30 8.24
N CYS A 42 -5.70 -4.68 7.69
CA CYS A 42 -4.43 -4.49 8.39
C CYS A 42 -4.08 -3.01 8.42
N PHE A 43 -3.31 -2.61 9.41
CA PHE A 43 -2.76 -1.27 9.44
C PHE A 43 -1.49 -1.19 8.60
N ILE A 44 -1.15 0.01 8.14
CA ILE A 44 0.14 0.19 7.45
C ILE A 44 1.33 -0.14 8.36
N SER A 45 1.18 -0.01 9.68
CA SER A 45 2.20 -0.40 10.66
C SER A 45 2.43 -1.91 10.69
N ASP A 46 1.41 -2.73 10.39
CA ASP A 46 1.56 -4.18 10.23
C ASP A 46 2.34 -4.54 8.95
N ARG A 47 2.44 -3.60 8.01
CA ARG A 47 3.04 -3.79 6.70
C ARG A 47 4.42 -3.20 6.57
N ILE A 48 4.76 -2.19 7.35
CA ILE A 48 6.10 -1.61 7.35
C ILE A 48 6.90 -2.26 8.47
N ASN A 49 7.91 -3.05 8.12
CA ASN A 49 8.81 -3.60 9.13
C ASN A 49 9.76 -2.52 9.67
N SER A 50 10.49 -2.83 10.73
CA SER A 50 11.48 -1.95 11.37
C SER A 50 12.56 -1.42 10.43
N ASN A 51 12.82 -2.11 9.31
CA ASN A 51 13.74 -1.68 8.26
C ASN A 51 13.07 -0.82 7.18
N ARG A 52 11.87 -0.28 7.44
CA ARG A 52 11.01 0.44 6.49
C ARG A 52 10.71 -0.34 5.20
N LYS A 53 10.85 -1.66 5.22
CA LYS A 53 10.48 -2.50 4.07
C LYS A 53 9.02 -2.90 4.20
N PHE A 54 8.32 -2.78 3.08
CA PHE A 54 6.95 -3.20 2.99
C PHE A 54 6.85 -4.74 2.94
N ASN A 55 5.97 -5.30 3.75
CA ASN A 55 5.73 -6.73 3.89
C ASN A 55 4.32 -7.06 3.39
N CYS A 56 4.24 -7.63 2.20
CA CYS A 56 3.00 -8.09 1.58
C CYS A 56 2.75 -9.57 1.88
N ALA A 57 1.64 -9.89 2.58
CA ALA A 57 1.21 -11.27 2.83
C ALA A 57 0.27 -11.77 1.71
N TRP A 58 0.77 -11.88 0.49
CA TRP A 58 -0.03 -12.35 -0.65
C TRP A 58 -0.37 -13.84 -0.53
N LYS A 59 -1.58 -14.22 -0.99
CA LYS A 59 -2.09 -15.61 -1.05
C LYS A 59 -1.43 -16.41 -2.16
N LYS A 60 -1.13 -15.74 -3.27
CA LYS A 60 -0.51 -16.33 -4.46
C LYS A 60 0.45 -15.33 -5.06
N ASN A 61 1.38 -15.85 -5.87
CA ASN A 61 2.14 -15.00 -6.77
C ASN A 61 1.20 -14.49 -7.88
N PRO A 62 1.45 -13.28 -8.41
CA PRO A 62 0.79 -12.83 -9.63
C PRO A 62 0.99 -13.89 -10.72
N SER A 63 -0.10 -14.19 -11.41
CA SER A 63 -0.23 -15.33 -12.34
C SER A 63 -0.63 -14.90 -13.74
N ASN A 64 -1.14 -13.67 -13.89
CA ASN A 64 -1.49 -13.08 -15.17
C ASN A 64 -0.85 -11.69 -15.32
N LEU A 65 -0.78 -11.21 -16.56
CA LEU A 65 -0.12 -9.94 -16.89
C LEU A 65 -0.68 -8.75 -16.11
N MET A 66 -1.99 -8.72 -15.89
CA MET A 66 -2.65 -7.62 -15.18
C MET A 66 -2.26 -7.59 -13.70
N GLU A 67 -2.20 -8.74 -13.04
CA GLU A 67 -1.69 -8.88 -11.66
C GLU A 67 -0.23 -8.43 -11.56
N HIS A 68 0.61 -8.77 -12.55
CA HIS A 68 2.01 -8.33 -12.60
C HIS A 68 2.14 -6.80 -12.78
N MET A 69 1.36 -6.21 -13.69
CA MET A 69 1.35 -4.76 -13.91
C MET A 69 0.89 -4.01 -12.66
N GLU A 70 -0.16 -4.52 -12.01
CA GLU A 70 -0.71 -3.94 -10.80
C GLU A 70 0.30 -3.97 -9.65
N VAL A 71 0.96 -5.12 -9.45
CA VAL A 71 2.05 -5.29 -8.47
C VAL A 71 3.22 -4.35 -8.76
N ASN A 72 3.62 -4.20 -10.01
CA ASN A 72 4.70 -3.30 -10.38
C ASN A 72 4.35 -1.83 -10.12
N ALA A 73 3.13 -1.42 -10.47
CA ALA A 73 2.62 -0.08 -10.18
C ALA A 73 2.52 0.19 -8.67
N PHE A 74 2.07 -0.81 -7.90
CA PHE A 74 2.06 -0.76 -6.44
C PHE A 74 3.46 -0.51 -5.89
N TRP A 75 4.44 -1.34 -6.24
CA TRP A 75 5.82 -1.16 -5.78
C TRP A 75 6.43 0.16 -6.24
N GLY A 76 6.12 0.63 -7.44
CA GLY A 76 6.52 1.95 -7.92
C GLY A 76 6.05 3.06 -6.98
N LEU A 77 4.78 3.06 -6.56
CA LEU A 77 4.27 4.07 -5.62
C LEU A 77 4.94 4.01 -4.24
N PHE A 78 5.30 2.82 -3.75
CA PHE A 78 5.93 2.67 -2.43
C PHE A 78 7.44 2.93 -2.46
N ILE A 79 8.15 2.56 -3.53
CA ILE A 79 9.59 2.80 -3.66
C ILE A 79 9.86 4.29 -3.96
N ASP A 80 9.18 4.88 -4.94
CA ASP A 80 9.29 6.33 -5.20
C ASP A 80 8.72 7.13 -4.03
N GLY A 81 7.61 6.67 -3.44
CA GLY A 81 7.02 7.30 -2.27
C GLY A 81 7.99 7.38 -1.10
N LEU A 82 8.74 6.31 -0.78
CA LEU A 82 9.69 6.28 0.34
C LEU A 82 10.96 7.13 0.10
N SER A 83 11.37 7.37 -1.16
CA SER A 83 12.47 8.30 -1.47
C SER A 83 12.14 9.76 -1.15
N VAL A 84 10.85 10.13 -1.12
CA VAL A 84 10.40 11.50 -0.79
C VAL A 84 10.42 11.77 0.72
N TRP A 85 10.44 10.74 1.57
CA TRP A 85 10.46 10.88 3.04
C TRP A 85 11.84 10.65 3.67
N GLY A 86 12.90 10.66 2.84
CA GLY A 86 14.30 10.41 3.22
C GLY A 86 15.25 11.57 2.93
N GLY A 87 14.75 12.80 2.83
CA GLY A 87 15.53 14.04 2.74
C GLY A 87 15.33 14.92 3.97
#